data_AF-A0A849U3N5-F1
#
_entry.id   AF-A0A849U3N5-F1
#
_cell.length_a   1.000
_cell.length_b   1.000
_cell.length_c   1.000
_cell.angle_alpha   90.00
_cell.angle_beta   90.00
_cell.angle_gamma   90.00
#
_symmetry.space_group_name_H-M   'P 1'
#
loop_
_entity.id
_entity.type
_entity.pdbx_description
1 polymer ?
#
loop_
_entity_poly.entity_id
_entity_poly.type
_entity_poly.pdbx_seq_one_letter_code
_entity_poly.pdbx_strand_id
1 'polypeptide(L)' 'MPSVLDRVIEKELRRELKDALIRFEKQLRQGGVAEENVKNRMRGAKQFVAFLYGRYLG' A
#
# COMPACT_ATOMS: atom_id res chain seq x y z
N MET A 1 -21.05 3.04 -16.05
CA MET A 1 -21.11 3.47 -14.64
C MET A 1 -20.45 2.39 -13.81
N PRO A 2 -19.43 2.68 -12.98
CA PRO A 2 -18.88 1.68 -12.08
C PRO A 2 -19.97 1.23 -11.11
N SER A 3 -20.12 -0.08 -10.95
CA SER A 3 -21.15 -0.67 -10.11
C SER A 3 -20.87 -0.35 -8.63
N VAL A 4 -21.90 -0.45 -7.79
CA VAL A 4 -21.74 -0.35 -6.33
C VAL A 4 -20.75 -1.40 -5.83
N LEU A 5 -20.72 -2.58 -6.47
CA LEU A 5 -19.78 -3.65 -6.18
C LEU A 5 -18.33 -3.20 -6.44
N ASP A 6 -18.08 -2.54 -7.57
CA ASP A 6 -16.74 -2.02 -7.93
C ASP A 6 -16.23 -1.02 -6.89
N ARG A 7 -17.10 -0.13 -6.40
CA ARG A 7 -16.75 0.84 -5.35
C ARG A 7 -16.46 0.18 -4.00
N VAL A 8 -17.18 -0.89 -3.66
CA VAL A 8 -16.95 -1.65 -2.42
C VAL A 8 -15.61 -2.39 -2.51
N ILE A 9 -15.33 -3.03 -3.64
CA ILE A 9 -14.06 -3.72 -3.90
C ILE A 9 -12.89 -2.73 -3.83
N GLU A 10 -13.02 -1.56 -4.46
CA GLU A 10 -11.99 -0.52 -4.41
C GLU A 10 -11.72 -0.04 -2.97
N LYS A 11 -12.79 0.13 -2.17
CA LYS A 11 -12.68 0.55 -0.78
C LYS A 11 -12.00 -0.50 0.10
N GLU A 12 -12.37 -1.76 -0.04
CA GLU A 12 -11.76 -2.86 0.72
C GLU A 12 -10.30 -3.09 0.30
N LEU A 13 -10.01 -3.10 -0.99
CA LEU A 13 -8.64 -3.16 -1.51
C LEU A 13 -7.79 -2.01 -0.96
N ARG A 14 -8.37 -0.81 -0.84
CA ARG A 14 -7.69 0.34 -0.25
C ARG A 14 -7.38 0.22 1.21
N ARG A 15 -8.28 -0.41 1.95
CA ARG A 15 -8.05 -0.71 3.35
C ARG A 15 -6.93 -1.75 3.50
N GLU A 16 -6.99 -2.84 2.76
CA GLU A 16 -5.98 -3.90 2.84
C GLU A 16 -4.57 -3.43 2.47
N LEU A 17 -4.44 -2.65 1.39
CA LEU A 17 -3.14 -2.12 0.97
C LEU A 17 -2.57 -1.12 2.00
N LYS A 18 -3.42 -0.31 2.62
CA LYS A 18 -2.99 0.59 3.70
C LYS A 18 -2.51 -0.19 4.92
N ASP A 19 -3.26 -1.20 5.33
CA ASP A 19 -2.89 -2.04 6.48
C ASP A 19 -1.61 -2.84 6.20
N ALA A 20 -1.41 -3.31 4.97
CA ALA A 20 -0.18 -3.96 4.52
C ALA A 20 1.03 -3.02 4.61
N LEU A 21 0.90 -1.76 4.20
CA LEU A 21 1.98 -0.76 4.33
C LEU A 21 2.35 -0.50 5.79
N ILE A 22 1.36 -0.44 6.69
CA ILE A 22 1.61 -0.25 8.13
C ILE A 22 2.35 -1.46 8.72
N ARG A 23 1.92 -2.69 8.37
CA ARG A 23 2.60 -3.92 8.80
C ARG A 23 4.04 -3.98 8.28
N PHE A 24 4.23 -3.63 7.01
CA PHE A 24 5.56 -3.57 6.39
C PHE A 24 6.48 -2.57 7.11
N GLU A 25 6.00 -1.36 7.39
CA GLU A 25 6.77 -0.36 8.15
C GLU A 25 7.16 -0.88 9.54
N LYS A 26 6.19 -1.49 10.25
CA LYS A 26 6.42 -2.06 11.57
C LYS A 26 7.49 -3.16 11.54
N GLN A 27 7.45 -4.05 10.54
CA GLN A 27 8.46 -5.11 10.37
C GLN A 27 9.85 -4.54 10.08
N LEU A 28 9.95 -3.50 9.25
CA LEU A 28 11.23 -2.84 8.97
C LEU A 28 11.84 -2.23 10.25
N ARG A 29 11.01 -1.52 11.03
CA ARG A 29 11.44 -0.92 12.31
C ARG A 29 11.84 -2.00 13.33
N GLN A 30 11.06 -3.08 13.43
CA GLN A 30 11.37 -4.21 14.31
C GLN A 30 12.64 -4.97 13.91
N GLY A 31 12.92 -5.04 12.61
CA GLY A 31 14.15 -5.63 12.07
C GLY A 31 15.40 -4.78 12.26
N GLY A 32 15.31 -3.64 12.96
CA GLY A 32 16.46 -2.76 13.19
C GLY A 32 16.94 -2.02 11.94
N VAL A 33 16.11 -1.91 10.90
CA VAL A 33 16.46 -1.16 9.69
C VAL A 33 16.58 0.32 10.05
N ALA A 34 17.69 0.96 9.65
CA ALA A 34 17.93 2.38 9.86
C ALA A 34 16.77 3.24 9.32
N GLU A 35 16.40 4.30 10.03
CA GLU A 35 15.22 5.13 9.71
C GLU A 35 15.24 5.67 8.27
N GLU A 36 16.41 6.04 7.75
CA GLU A 36 16.59 6.47 6.36
C GLU A 36 16.24 5.36 5.36
N ASN A 37 16.67 4.13 5.65
CA ASN A 37 16.34 2.95 4.85
C ASN A 37 14.85 2.58 4.96
N VAL A 38 14.23 2.77 6.12
CA VAL A 38 12.77 2.61 6.29
C VAL A 38 12.04 3.60 5.37
N LYS A 39 12.43 4.88 5.36
CA LYS A 39 11.82 5.90 4.49
C LYS A 39 11.96 5.54 3.01
N ASN A 40 13.14 5.11 2.58
CA ASN A 40 13.39 4.73 1.19
C ASN A 40 12.55 3.51 0.76
N ARG A 41 12.48 2.47 1.61
CA ARG A 41 11.67 1.28 1.35
C ARG A 41 10.18 1.59 1.35
N MET A 42 9.71 2.43 2.29
CA MET A 42 8.33 2.88 2.33
C MET A 42 7.94 3.72 1.12
N ARG A 43 8.87 4.52 0.57
CA ARG A 43 8.64 5.26 -0.68
C ARG A 43 8.41 4.31 -1.85
N GLY A 44 9.26 3.29 -2.00
CA GLY A 44 9.10 2.26 -3.04
C GLY A 44 7.80 1.47 -2.88
N ALA A 45 7.45 1.08 -1.66
CA ALA A 45 6.20 0.36 -1.39
C ALA A 45 4.96 1.21 -1.74
N LYS A 46 4.97 2.52 -1.44
CA LYS A 46 3.89 3.44 -1.84
C LYS A 46 3.78 3.58 -3.36
N GLN A 47 4.91 3.67 -4.07
CA GLN A 47 4.93 3.70 -5.54
C GLN A 47 4.38 2.40 -6.14
N PHE A 48 4.73 1.25 -5.57
CA PHE A 48 4.18 -0.04 -6.00
C PHE A 48 2.67 -0.12 -5.78
N VAL A 49 2.18 0.32 -4.62
CA VAL A 49 0.74 0.40 -4.35
C VAL A 49 0.03 1.33 -5.34
N ALA A 50 0.60 2.50 -5.63
CA ALA A 50 0.06 3.42 -6.63
C ALA A 50 0.04 2.81 -8.05
N PHE A 51 1.06 2.05 -8.42
CA PHE A 51 1.09 1.30 -9.68
C PHE A 51 -0.04 0.25 -9.74
N LEU A 52 -0.30 -0.49 -8.66
CA LEU A 52 -1.40 -1.43 -8.61
C LEU A 52 -2.74 -0.71 -8.86
N TYR A 53 -2.99 0.43 -8.19
CA TYR A 53 -4.20 1.22 -8.47
C TYR A 53 -4.30 1.68 -9.92
N GLY A 54 -3.22 2.24 -10.47
CA GLY A 54 -3.22 2.71 -11.85
C GLY A 54 -3.43 1.58 -12.87
N ARG A 55 -3.03 0.35 -12.54
CA ARG A 55 -3.23 -0.83 -13.41
C ARG A 55 -4.61 -1.49 -13.24
N TYR A 56 -5.22 -1.43 -12.07
CA TYR A 56 -6.54 -2.03 -11.80
C TYR A 56 -7.72 -1.09 -12.05
N LEU A 57 -7.49 0.23 -12.08
CA LEU A 57 -8.52 1.25 -12.32
C LEU A 57 -8.39 1.95 -13.69
N GLY A 58 -7.37 1.58 -14.48
CA GLY A 58 -7.11 2.10 -15.83
C GLY A 58 -7.78 1.29 -16.93
#